data_AF-A0A973D6Q4-F1
#
_entry.id   AF-A0A973D6Q4-F1
#
_cell.length_a   1.000
_cell.length_b   1.000
_cell.length_c   1.000
_cell.angle_alpha   90.00
_cell.angle_beta   90.00
_cell.angle_gamma   90.00
#
_symmetry.space_group_name_H-M   'P 1'
#
loop_
_entity.id
_entity.type
_entity.pdbx_description
1 polymer ?
#
loop_
_entity_poly.entity_id
_entity_poly.type
_entity_poly.pdbx_seq_one_letter_code
_entity_poly.pdbx_strand_id
1 'polypeptide(L)' 'MSSEVNAETLVECVPNISEGRDRQKIDLIVAAAAAVEDVDVLDVDPGAET' A
#
# COMPACT_ATOMS: atom_id res chain seq x y z
N MET A 1 23.64 15.42 -25.12
CA MET A 1 22.61 14.37 -24.95
C MET A 1 22.12 14.51 -23.53
N SER A 2 20.84 14.82 -23.40
CA SER A 2 20.19 15.40 -22.23
C SER A 2 20.42 14.56 -20.99
N SER A 3 20.86 15.22 -19.91
CA SER A 3 20.85 14.67 -18.56
C SER A 3 19.44 14.17 -18.25
N GLU A 4 19.28 12.86 -18.09
CA GLU A 4 18.03 12.25 -17.64
C GLU A 4 17.51 12.94 -16.38
N VAL A 5 16.20 13.18 -16.37
CA VAL A 5 15.48 13.56 -15.17
C VAL A 5 15.49 12.35 -14.24
N ASN A 6 16.41 12.29 -13.28
CA ASN A 6 16.30 11.42 -12.10
C ASN A 6 15.29 12.05 -11.12
N ALA A 7 14.04 12.16 -11.55
CA ALA A 7 12.95 12.21 -10.58
C ALA A 7 12.77 10.76 -10.13
N GLU A 8 12.99 10.48 -8.85
CA GLU A 8 12.73 9.17 -8.27
C GLU A 8 11.36 8.69 -8.76
N THR A 9 11.35 7.59 -9.51
CA THR A 9 10.12 7.12 -10.15
C THR A 9 9.27 6.48 -9.06
N LEU A 10 8.22 7.17 -8.65
CA LEU A 10 7.27 6.66 -7.66
C LEU A 10 6.16 5.87 -8.36
N VAL A 11 5.78 4.73 -7.79
CA VAL A 11 4.66 3.91 -8.23
C VAL A 11 3.64 3.84 -7.10
N GLU A 12 2.39 4.17 -7.41
CA GLU A 12 1.27 3.93 -6.49
C GLU A 12 0.68 2.53 -6.74
N CYS A 13 0.59 1.73 -5.68
CA CYS A 13 -0.03 0.42 -5.71
C CYS A 13 -1.29 0.44 -4.84
N VAL A 14 -2.45 0.14 -5.45
CA VAL A 14 -3.75 0.10 -4.76
C VAL A 14 -4.31 -1.33 -4.83
N PRO A 15 -3.78 -2.27 -4.02
CA PRO A 15 -4.22 -3.66 -4.04
C PRO A 15 -5.61 -3.79 -3.43
N ASN A 16 -6.49 -4.52 -4.10
CA ASN A 16 -7.80 -4.88 -3.54
C ASN A 16 -7.73 -6.26 -2.89
N ILE A 17 -7.87 -6.32 -1.57
CA ILE A 17 -7.89 -7.55 -0.80
C ILE A 17 -9.31 -7.82 -0.33
N SER A 18 -9.84 -9.01 -0.61
CA SER A 18 -11.20 -9.42 -0.24
C SER A 18 -11.38 -9.73 1.25
N GLU A 19 -10.94 -8.84 2.13
CA GLU A 19 -11.12 -8.88 3.59
C GLU A 19 -11.45 -7.47 4.10
N GLY A 20 -12.71 -7.23 4.44
CA GLY A 20 -13.20 -5.93 4.90
C GLY A 20 -13.79 -5.94 6.31
N ARG A 21 -13.68 -7.06 7.05
CA ARG A 21 -14.37 -7.24 8.35
C ARG A 21 -13.43 -7.59 9.48
N ASP A 22 -12.50 -8.52 9.23
CA ASP A 22 -11.57 -8.99 10.26
C ASP A 22 -10.42 -7.99 10.42
N ARG A 23 -10.54 -7.15 11.45
CA ARG A 23 -9.53 -6.12 11.71
C ARG A 23 -8.15 -6.71 11.99
N GLN A 24 -8.07 -7.87 12.63
CA GLN A 24 -6.79 -8.50 12.92
C GLN A 24 -6.08 -8.94 11.64
N LYS A 25 -6.82 -9.50 10.67
CA LYS A 25 -6.22 -9.85 9.37
C LYS A 25 -5.83 -8.62 8.58
N ILE A 26 -6.66 -7.57 8.57
CA ILE A 26 -6.35 -6.31 7.90
C ILE A 26 -5.05 -5.72 8.46
N ASP A 27 -4.92 -5.64 9.79
CA ASP A 27 -3.73 -5.10 10.45
C ASP A 27 -2.48 -5.95 10.13
N LEU A 28 -2.61 -7.28 10.04
CA LEU A 28 -1.51 -8.17 9.63
C LEU A 28 -1.08 -7.95 8.17
N ILE A 29 -2.03 -7.74 7.25
CA ILE A 29 -1.73 -7.44 5.83
C ILE A 29 -1.00 -6.11 5.71
N VAL A 30 -1.48 -5.08 6.40
CA VAL A 30 -0.88 -3.74 6.40
C VAL A 30 0.52 -3.79 7.00
N ALA A 31 0.71 -4.50 8.11
CA ALA A 31 2.02 -4.67 8.72
C ALA A 31 3.00 -5.40 7.80
N ALA A 32 2.53 -6.39 7.03
CA ALA A 32 3.36 -7.08 6.05
C ALA A 32 3.78 -6.15 4.91
N ALA A 33 2.90 -5.29 4.41
CA ALA A 33 3.22 -4.29 3.38
C ALA A 33 4.22 -3.24 3.89
N ALA A 34 4.00 -2.69 5.08
CA ALA A 34 4.88 -1.69 5.70
C ALA A 34 6.26 -2.23 6.11
N ALA A 35 6.44 -3.55 6.17
CA ALA A 35 7.73 -4.18 6.45
C ALA A 35 8.62 -4.33 5.20
N VAL A 36 8.10 -4.05 4.00
CA VAL A 36 8.86 -4.10 2.76
C VAL A 36 9.71 -2.83 2.62
N GLU A 37 11.00 -2.99 2.33
CA GLU A 37 11.91 -1.87 2.08
C GLU A 37 11.40 -1.01 0.92
N ASP A 38 11.51 0.31 1.07
CA ASP A 38 11.03 1.33 0.11
C ASP A 38 9.51 1.33 -0.16
N VAL A 39 8.70 0.73 0.73
CA VAL A 39 7.23 0.77 0.66
C VAL A 39 6.65 1.60 1.80
N ASP A 40 5.91 2.65 1.43
CA ASP A 40 5.09 3.43 2.36
C ASP A 40 3.62 3.05 2.21
N VAL A 41 2.95 2.78 3.34
CA VAL A 41 1.49 2.63 3.38
C VAL A 41 0.86 4.01 3.47
N LEU A 42 0.11 4.40 2.44
CA LEU A 42 -0.52 5.71 2.36
C LEU A 42 -1.92 5.75 3.01
N ASP A 43 -2.74 4.74 2.75
CA ASP A 43 -4.11 4.63 3.28
C ASP A 43 -4.58 3.16 3.36
N VAL A 44 -5.57 2.90 4.20
CA VAL A 44 -6.20 1.58 4.36
C VAL A 44 -7.71 1.77 4.48
N ASP A 45 -8.44 1.48 3.40
CA ASP A 45 -9.90 1.44 3.40
C ASP A 45 -10.41 -0.02 3.35
N PRO A 46 -10.97 -0.55 4.46
CA PRO A 46 -11.55 -1.89 4.47
C PRO A 46 -12.93 -1.98 3.80
N GLY A 47 -13.52 -0.85 3.37
CA GLY A 47 -14.80 -0.84 2.66
C GLY A 47 -15.95 -1.49 3.44
N ALA A 48 -15.92 -1.40 4.78
CA ALA A 48 -16.94 -2.01 5.63
C ALA A 48 -18.29 -1.31 5.42
N GLU A 49 -19.16 -1.92 4.60
CA GLU A 49 -20.55 -1.49 4.47
C GLU A 49 -21.32 -1.79 5.77
N THR A 50 -22.01 -0.77 6.31
CA THR A 50 -22.82 -0.82 7.54
C THR A 50 -24.18 -1.46 7.34
#